data_AF-A0A6A4WDT4-F1
#
_entry.id   AF-A0A6A4WDT4-F1
#
_cell.length_a   1.000
_cell.length_b   1.000
_cell.length_c   1.000
_cell.angle_alpha   90.00
_cell.angle_beta   90.00
_cell.angle_gamma   90.00
#
_symmetry.space_group_name_H-M   'P 1'
#
loop_
_entity.id
_entity.type
_entity.pdbx_description
1 polymer ?
#
loop_
_entity_poly.entity_id
_entity_poly.type
_entity_poly.pdbx_seq_one_letter_code
_entity_poly.pdbx_strand_id
1 'polypeptide(L)'
;MRVGWTSLRRCQVAAAGAKLCPGRRKDKREYLYSRERLAEAQTHDDLWNAAQLQLVNEGKMHGFLRMYWAKKVLEWTRSPEEALATAIYLNDRFSLDGRDPNGYVGCMWSICGIHDQGWAERPVFGKIRYMNYQGCKRKFNVDAFVARYGGKKHKYVPPKE
;
A
#
# COMPACT_ATOMS: atom_id res chain seq x y z
N MET A 1 7.19 -32.56 13.85
CA MET A 1 7.05 -31.20 14.41
C MET A 1 6.52 -30.26 13.33
N ARG A 2 5.22 -29.96 13.34
CA ARG A 2 4.62 -28.94 12.45
C ARG A 2 4.44 -27.67 13.27
N VAL A 3 5.31 -26.68 13.05
CA VAL A 3 5.15 -25.36 13.66
C VAL A 3 4.03 -24.66 12.89
N GLY A 4 2.90 -24.41 13.56
CA GLY A 4 1.72 -23.79 12.98
C GLY A 4 1.97 -22.33 12.62
N TRP A 5 2.05 -22.04 11.33
CA TRP A 5 2.18 -20.70 10.71
C TRP A 5 0.97 -19.77 10.94
N THR A 6 0.01 -20.15 11.79
CA THR A 6 -1.23 -19.41 12.05
C THR A 6 -1.14 -18.45 13.24
N SER A 7 -0.19 -18.63 14.16
CA SER A 7 -0.09 -17.79 15.38
C SER A 7 0.64 -16.46 15.17
N LEU A 8 1.63 -16.42 14.26
CA LEU A 8 2.47 -15.24 14.04
C LEU A 8 1.77 -14.05 13.36
N ARG A 9 0.61 -14.26 12.71
CA ARG A 9 -0.11 -13.18 12.00
C ARG A 9 -0.90 -12.25 12.91
N ARG A 10 -1.24 -12.65 14.14
CA ARG A 10 -2.02 -11.80 15.06
C ARG A 10 -1.16 -10.83 15.89
N CYS A 11 0.11 -11.14 16.11
CA CYS A 11 0.93 -10.39 17.07
C CYS A 11 1.60 -9.12 16.51
N GLN A 12 1.94 -9.08 15.21
CA GLN A 12 2.75 -7.98 14.66
C GLN A 12 2.00 -6.65 14.51
N VAL A 13 0.66 -6.67 14.37
CA VAL A 13 -0.14 -5.43 14.24
C VAL A 13 -0.54 -4.84 15.59
N ALA A 14 -0.64 -5.68 16.63
CA ALA A 14 -1.08 -5.23 17.96
C ALA A 14 0.03 -4.57 18.79
N ALA A 15 1.31 -4.91 18.55
CA ALA A 15 2.41 -4.54 19.44
C ALA A 15 3.09 -3.19 19.12
N ALA A 16 2.83 -2.56 17.97
CA ALA A 16 3.61 -1.43 17.48
C ALA A 16 2.80 -0.13 17.39
N GLY A 17 2.34 0.42 18.54
CA GLY A 17 1.79 1.79 18.62
C GLY A 17 0.80 2.16 17.51
N ALA A 18 0.03 1.17 17.04
CA ALA A 18 -0.65 1.26 15.76
C ALA A 18 -1.74 2.31 15.86
N LYS A 19 -1.63 3.38 15.06
CA LYS A 19 -2.67 4.42 14.97
C LYS A 19 -3.91 3.95 14.21
N LEU A 20 -3.88 2.71 13.78
CA LEU A 20 -4.92 2.02 13.07
C LEU A 20 -5.97 1.54 14.09
N CYS A 21 -7.10 2.24 14.17
CA CYS A 21 -8.16 1.91 15.12
C CYS A 21 -8.86 0.59 14.74
N PRO A 22 -8.99 -0.39 15.67
CA PRO A 22 -9.63 -1.69 15.39
C PRO A 22 -11.08 -1.59 14.87
N GLY A 23 -11.80 -0.52 15.24
CA GLY A 23 -13.20 -0.28 14.86
C GLY A 23 -13.41 0.01 13.36
N ARG A 24 -12.36 0.38 12.62
CA ARG A 24 -12.44 0.77 11.20
C ARG A 24 -12.37 -0.43 10.24
N ARG A 25 -12.23 -1.66 10.75
CA ARG A 25 -12.28 -2.89 9.93
C ARG A 25 -13.60 -3.05 9.16
N LYS A 26 -14.68 -2.42 9.64
CA LYS A 26 -16.02 -2.50 9.08
C LYS A 26 -16.33 -1.37 8.09
N ASP A 27 -15.43 -0.40 7.92
CA ASP A 27 -15.63 0.69 6.98
C ASP A 27 -15.70 0.12 5.56
N LYS A 28 -16.72 0.52 4.80
CA LYS A 28 -16.83 0.15 3.39
C LYS A 28 -15.67 0.77 2.62
N ARG A 29 -14.94 -0.07 1.90
CA ARG A 29 -13.86 0.35 1.01
C ARG A 29 -14.42 0.51 -0.39
N GLU A 30 -14.10 1.62 -1.03
CA GLU A 30 -14.58 1.94 -2.39
C GLU A 30 -14.04 0.94 -3.43
N TYR A 31 -12.78 0.52 -3.26
CA TYR A 31 -12.11 -0.42 -4.14
C TYR A 31 -11.48 -1.56 -3.32
N LEU A 32 -11.56 -2.78 -3.86
CA LEU A 32 -10.89 -3.96 -3.33
C LEU A 32 -10.13 -4.67 -4.46
N TYR A 33 -8.81 -4.65 -4.41
CA TYR A 33 -7.96 -5.33 -5.37
C TYR A 33 -7.34 -6.58 -4.75
N SER A 34 -7.27 -7.65 -5.54
CA SER A 34 -6.46 -8.81 -5.18
C SER A 34 -4.98 -8.46 -5.30
N ARG A 35 -4.13 -9.20 -4.60
CA ARG A 35 -2.67 -9.05 -4.68
C ARG A 35 -2.15 -9.20 -6.11
N GLU A 36 -2.77 -10.06 -6.90
CA GLU A 36 -2.41 -10.33 -8.30
C GLU A 36 -2.70 -9.08 -9.17
N ARG A 37 -3.89 -8.47 -9.02
CA ARG A 37 -4.23 -7.21 -9.71
C ARG A 37 -3.29 -6.07 -9.32
N LEU A 38 -2.93 -6.00 -8.03
CA LEU A 38 -1.93 -5.03 -7.55
C LEU A 38 -0.55 -5.32 -8.15
N ALA A 39 -0.10 -6.57 -8.19
CA ALA A 39 1.19 -6.96 -8.76
C ALA A 39 1.29 -6.58 -10.25
N GLU A 40 0.21 -6.78 -11.00
CA GLU A 40 0.11 -6.50 -12.44
C GLU A 40 -0.17 -5.03 -12.78
N ALA A 41 -0.19 -4.13 -11.79
CA ALA A 41 -0.50 -2.71 -11.97
C ALA A 41 -1.87 -2.45 -12.63
N GLN A 42 -2.90 -3.21 -12.23
CA GLN A 42 -4.23 -3.17 -12.82
C GLN A 42 -5.26 -2.52 -11.88
N THR A 43 -5.02 -1.27 -11.51
CA THR A 43 -5.95 -0.47 -10.71
C THR A 43 -6.57 0.67 -11.50
N HIS A 44 -7.58 1.33 -10.93
CA HIS A 44 -8.15 2.55 -11.46
C HIS A 44 -7.20 3.78 -11.43
N ASP A 45 -6.10 3.71 -10.69
CA ASP A 45 -5.17 4.82 -10.48
C ASP A 45 -3.92 4.65 -11.35
N ASP A 46 -3.78 5.51 -12.35
CA ASP A 46 -2.66 5.54 -13.30
C ASP A 46 -1.33 5.85 -12.64
N LEU A 47 -1.28 6.74 -11.64
CA LEU A 47 -0.06 7.03 -10.90
C LEU A 47 0.38 5.82 -10.07
N TRP A 48 -0.55 5.15 -9.40
CA TRP A 48 -0.24 3.94 -8.66
C TRP A 48 0.27 2.84 -9.57
N ASN A 49 -0.39 2.64 -10.73
CA ASN A 49 0.03 1.66 -11.72
C ASN A 49 1.41 2.00 -12.29
N ALA A 50 1.68 3.27 -12.61
CA ALA A 50 3.00 3.72 -13.06
C ALA A 50 4.09 3.47 -12.00
N ALA A 51 3.80 3.71 -10.72
CA ALA A 51 4.74 3.44 -9.63
C ALA A 51 5.02 1.94 -9.48
N GLN A 52 3.99 1.09 -9.59
CA GLN A 52 4.14 -0.36 -9.58
C GLN A 52 4.97 -0.85 -10.78
N LEU A 53 4.70 -0.32 -11.98
CA LEU A 53 5.47 -0.66 -13.19
C LEU A 53 6.93 -0.21 -13.08
N GLN A 54 7.20 0.96 -12.49
CA GLN A 54 8.57 1.38 -12.17
C GLN A 54 9.26 0.33 -11.28
N LEU A 55 8.59 -0.11 -10.21
CA LEU A 55 9.15 -1.11 -9.31
C LEU A 55 9.45 -2.43 -10.02
N VAL A 56 8.53 -2.92 -10.85
CA VAL A 56 8.68 -4.18 -11.59
C VAL A 56 9.80 -4.10 -12.62
N ASN A 57 9.93 -2.97 -13.34
CA ASN A 57 10.86 -2.85 -14.45
C ASN A 57 12.27 -2.42 -14.03
N GLU A 58 12.38 -1.51 -13.06
CA GLU A 58 13.67 -0.95 -12.62
C GLU A 58 14.17 -1.58 -11.31
N GLY A 59 13.32 -2.32 -10.59
CA GLY A 59 13.64 -2.87 -9.28
C GLY A 59 13.81 -1.80 -8.20
N LYS A 60 13.46 -0.54 -8.48
CA LYS A 60 13.56 0.57 -7.54
C LYS A 60 12.47 1.60 -7.80
N MET A 61 11.52 1.70 -6.88
CA MET A 61 10.48 2.73 -6.94
C MET A 61 10.98 4.05 -6.35
N HIS A 62 10.59 5.17 -6.96
CA HIS A 62 10.87 6.50 -6.43
C HIS A 62 10.41 6.63 -4.96
N GLY A 63 11.28 7.15 -4.08
CA GLY A 63 11.06 7.12 -2.63
C GLY A 63 9.77 7.80 -2.17
N PHE A 64 9.40 8.94 -2.77
CA PHE A 64 8.12 9.60 -2.50
C PHE A 64 6.92 8.71 -2.86
N LEU A 65 7.03 7.95 -3.95
CA LEU A 65 5.95 7.09 -4.43
C LEU A 65 5.83 5.80 -3.64
N ARG A 66 6.90 5.30 -2.99
CA ARG A 66 6.79 4.17 -2.06
C ARG A 66 5.76 4.44 -0.95
N MET A 67 5.73 5.67 -0.43
CA MET A 67 4.73 6.11 0.56
C MET A 67 3.32 6.12 -0.02
N TYR A 68 3.15 6.74 -1.19
CA TYR A 68 1.86 6.80 -1.89
C TYR A 68 1.33 5.39 -2.17
N TRP A 69 2.19 4.56 -2.75
CA TRP A 69 1.92 3.19 -3.16
C TRP A 69 1.44 2.33 -1.98
N ALA A 70 2.18 2.31 -0.86
CA ALA A 70 1.83 1.51 0.30
C ALA A 70 0.55 2.00 1.00
N LYS A 71 0.29 3.32 1.01
CA LYS A 71 -0.95 3.90 1.55
C LYS A 71 -2.17 3.52 0.71
N LYS A 72 -2.03 3.45 -0.61
CA LYS A 72 -3.10 2.97 -1.49
C LYS A 72 -3.37 1.47 -1.35
N VAL A 73 -2.33 0.67 -1.09
CA VAL A 73 -2.52 -0.75 -0.70
C VAL A 73 -3.33 -0.85 0.60
N LEU A 74 -3.11 0.04 1.58
CA LEU A 74 -3.97 0.12 2.76
C LEU A 74 -5.41 0.51 2.42
N GLU A 75 -5.63 1.41 1.48
CA GLU A 75 -6.97 1.86 1.07
C GLU A 75 -7.76 0.75 0.36
N TRP A 76 -7.08 -0.10 -0.44
CA TRP A 76 -7.73 -1.00 -1.40
C TRP A 76 -7.59 -2.52 -1.14
N THR A 77 -7.17 -2.92 0.05
CA THR A 77 -7.22 -4.35 0.51
C THR A 77 -8.31 -4.53 1.56
N ARG A 78 -8.68 -5.72 2.02
CA ARG A 78 -9.85 -5.86 2.92
C ARG A 78 -9.52 -5.43 4.35
N SER A 79 -8.31 -5.73 4.79
CA SER A 79 -7.85 -5.40 6.14
C SER A 79 -6.43 -4.82 6.14
N PRO A 80 -6.05 -4.10 7.20
CA PRO A 80 -4.69 -3.57 7.32
C PRO A 80 -3.62 -4.67 7.44
N GLU A 81 -3.96 -5.84 7.98
CA GLU A 81 -3.06 -7.01 7.96
C GLU A 81 -2.82 -7.49 6.52
N GLU A 82 -3.89 -7.57 5.72
CA GLU A 82 -3.80 -7.92 4.31
C GLU A 82 -3.01 -6.86 3.53
N ALA A 83 -3.22 -5.58 3.83
CA ALA A 83 -2.46 -4.48 3.26
C ALA A 83 -0.97 -4.63 3.53
N LEU A 84 -0.60 -4.86 4.79
CA LEU A 84 0.79 -4.98 5.22
C LEU A 84 1.45 -6.21 4.60
N ALA A 85 0.78 -7.36 4.63
CA ALA A 85 1.26 -8.58 4.01
C ALA A 85 1.44 -8.42 2.49
N THR A 86 0.51 -7.73 1.82
CA THR A 86 0.57 -7.45 0.38
C THR A 86 1.71 -6.49 0.04
N ALA A 87 1.85 -5.39 0.80
CA ALA A 87 2.89 -4.41 0.57
C ALA A 87 4.29 -5.00 0.78
N ILE A 88 4.50 -5.77 1.86
CA ILE A 88 5.77 -6.47 2.12
C ILE A 88 6.04 -7.47 1.00
N TYR A 89 5.06 -8.29 0.62
CA TYR A 89 5.24 -9.28 -0.45
C TYR A 89 5.69 -8.64 -1.77
N LEU A 90 5.02 -7.57 -2.20
CA LEU A 90 5.36 -6.91 -3.47
C LEU A 90 6.71 -6.18 -3.38
N ASN A 91 7.01 -5.52 -2.25
CA ASN A 91 8.31 -4.90 -2.03
C ASN A 91 9.45 -5.92 -2.09
N ASP A 92 9.32 -7.03 -1.36
CA ASP A 92 10.36 -8.06 -1.29
C ASP A 92 10.50 -8.85 -2.59
N ARG A 93 9.44 -8.93 -3.39
CA ARG A 93 9.44 -9.65 -4.67
C ARG A 93 10.11 -8.88 -5.80
N PHE A 94 9.92 -7.56 -5.85
CA PHE A 94 10.31 -6.73 -7.00
C PHE A 94 11.43 -5.73 -6.68
N SER A 95 11.56 -5.25 -5.44
CA SER A 95 12.57 -4.26 -5.10
C SER A 95 13.95 -4.92 -4.94
N LEU A 96 14.97 -4.36 -5.59
CA LEU A 96 16.37 -4.78 -5.43
C LEU A 96 16.89 -4.52 -4.02
N ASP A 97 16.39 -3.45 -3.39
CA ASP A 97 16.62 -3.10 -1.98
C ASP A 97 15.54 -3.68 -1.04
N GLY A 98 14.77 -4.67 -1.50
CA GLY A 98 13.77 -5.38 -0.71
C GLY A 98 14.40 -6.38 0.26
N ARG A 99 13.56 -7.04 1.09
CA ARG A 99 14.00 -7.99 2.14
C ARG A 99 15.00 -7.37 3.12
N ASP A 100 14.87 -6.07 3.31
CA ASP A 100 15.72 -5.24 4.16
C ASP A 100 14.88 -4.62 5.28
N PRO A 101 15.40 -4.44 6.50
CA PRO A 101 14.69 -3.80 7.60
C PRO A 101 14.04 -2.46 7.22
N ASN A 102 14.67 -1.66 6.34
CA ASN A 102 14.09 -0.40 5.88
C ASN A 102 12.81 -0.61 5.06
N GLY A 103 12.72 -1.69 4.29
CA GLY A 103 11.50 -2.07 3.56
C GLY A 103 10.33 -2.38 4.51
N TYR A 104 10.60 -3.17 5.55
CA TYR A 104 9.60 -3.49 6.59
C TYR A 104 9.15 -2.24 7.34
N VAL A 105 10.10 -1.42 7.81
CA VAL A 105 9.80 -0.18 8.53
C VAL A 105 9.07 0.81 7.63
N GLY A 106 9.43 0.90 6.34
CA GLY A 106 8.75 1.77 5.37
C GLY A 106 7.29 1.36 5.11
N CYS A 107 7.02 0.06 5.03
CA CYS A 107 5.64 -0.46 4.94
C CYS A 107 4.87 -0.18 6.22
N MET A 108 5.46 -0.43 7.38
CA MET A 108 4.84 -0.14 8.69
C MET A 108 4.61 1.36 8.90
N TRP A 109 5.51 2.24 8.43
CA TRP A 109 5.32 3.70 8.50
C TRP A 109 4.11 4.12 7.66
N SER A 110 4.00 3.54 6.47
CA SER A 110 2.94 3.90 5.53
C SER A 110 1.57 3.41 5.99
N ILE A 111 1.50 2.18 6.51
CA ILE A 111 0.25 1.44 6.80
C ILE A 111 -0.15 1.52 8.28
N CYS A 112 0.81 1.37 9.20
CA CYS A 112 0.58 1.35 10.65
C CYS A 112 0.90 2.70 11.32
N GLY A 113 1.63 3.59 10.64
CA GLY A 113 1.98 4.92 11.14
C GLY A 113 3.08 4.92 12.20
N ILE A 114 3.93 3.88 12.21
CA ILE A 114 5.11 3.83 13.08
C ILE A 114 6.03 5.00 12.74
N HIS A 115 6.64 5.64 13.74
CA HIS A 115 7.51 6.82 13.58
C HIS A 115 6.88 8.05 12.90
N ASP A 116 5.57 8.06 12.60
CA ASP A 116 4.83 9.27 12.19
C ASP A 116 4.10 9.87 13.41
N GLN A 117 3.45 11.01 13.25
CA GLN A 117 2.45 11.54 14.18
C GLN A 117 1.03 11.12 13.79
N GLY A 118 0.04 11.44 14.63
CA GLY A 118 -1.37 11.23 14.30
C GLY A 118 -1.92 12.37 13.46
N TRP A 119 -2.78 12.05 12.50
CA TRP A 119 -3.42 13.00 11.59
C TRP A 119 -4.93 13.03 11.77
N ALA A 120 -5.60 13.97 11.09
CA ALA A 120 -7.05 14.08 11.06
C ALA A 120 -7.70 12.75 10.67
N GLU A 121 -8.74 12.36 11.40
CA GLU A 121 -9.34 11.05 11.25
C GLU A 121 -10.10 10.92 9.93
N ARG A 122 -9.92 9.79 9.24
CA ARG A 122 -10.60 9.46 7.98
C ARG A 122 -11.13 8.02 7.99
N PRO A 123 -12.21 7.72 7.24
CA PRO A 123 -12.63 6.35 7.00
C PRO A 123 -11.48 5.52 6.44
N VAL A 124 -11.42 4.23 6.81
CA VAL A 124 -10.35 3.27 6.46
C VAL A 124 -8.98 3.58 7.11
N PHE A 125 -8.50 4.82 7.03
CA PHE A 125 -7.16 5.20 7.51
C PHE A 125 -7.09 5.50 9.02
N GLY A 126 -8.20 5.84 9.66
CA GLY A 126 -8.15 6.35 11.04
C GLY A 126 -7.26 7.59 11.11
N LYS A 127 -6.27 7.59 12.02
CA LYS A 127 -5.30 8.69 12.20
C LYS A 127 -4.01 8.54 11.38
N ILE A 128 -3.96 7.61 10.43
CA ILE A 128 -2.81 7.44 9.54
C ILE A 128 -2.74 8.61 8.56
N ARG A 129 -1.53 9.10 8.28
CA ARG A 129 -1.30 10.15 7.28
C ARG A 129 -1.87 9.72 5.93
N TYR A 130 -2.82 10.49 5.42
CA TYR A 130 -3.45 10.26 4.13
C TYR A 130 -2.65 10.89 2.99
N MET A 131 -2.61 10.22 1.84
CA MET A 131 -2.06 10.74 0.59
C MET A 131 -3.03 10.46 -0.55
N ASN A 132 -3.27 11.45 -1.40
CA ASN A 132 -4.16 11.33 -2.54
C ASN A 132 -3.48 11.78 -3.83
N TYR A 133 -4.12 11.41 -4.95
CA TYR A 133 -3.67 11.71 -6.30
C TYR A 133 -3.49 13.21 -6.54
N GLN A 134 -4.47 14.02 -6.12
CA GLN A 134 -4.43 15.49 -6.27
C GLN A 134 -3.29 16.13 -5.47
N GLY A 135 -2.95 15.58 -4.31
CA GLY A 135 -1.80 16.00 -3.51
C GLY A 135 -0.47 15.67 -4.18
N CYS A 136 -0.39 14.59 -4.96
CA CYS A 136 0.78 14.26 -5.75
C CYS A 136 0.94 15.22 -6.94
N LYS A 137 -0.16 15.56 -7.63
CA LYS A 137 -0.17 16.54 -8.73
C LYS A 137 0.36 17.92 -8.34
N ARG A 138 0.16 18.33 -7.08
CA ARG A 138 0.70 19.60 -6.56
C ARG A 138 2.20 19.56 -6.25
N LYS A 139 2.82 18.38 -6.18
CA LYS A 139 4.22 18.20 -5.76
C LYS A 139 5.17 17.90 -6.91
N PHE A 140 4.69 17.22 -7.96
CA PHE A 140 5.49 16.91 -9.13
C PHE A 140 4.59 16.66 -10.35
N ASN A 141 5.20 16.61 -11.54
CA ASN A 141 4.48 16.35 -12.78
C ASN A 141 4.09 14.86 -12.89
N VAL A 142 2.89 14.54 -12.40
CA VAL A 142 2.31 13.19 -12.44
C VAL A 142 2.11 12.70 -13.87
N ASP A 143 1.64 13.56 -14.77
CA ASP A 143 1.30 13.15 -16.13
C ASP A 143 2.58 12.76 -16.90
N ALA A 144 3.70 13.47 -16.70
CA ALA A 144 5.01 13.09 -17.23
C ALA A 144 5.54 11.78 -16.63
N PHE A 145 5.35 11.56 -15.32
CA PHE A 145 5.74 10.31 -14.66
C PHE A 145 4.93 9.12 -15.20
N VAL A 146 3.62 9.27 -15.35
CA VAL A 146 2.72 8.25 -15.91
C VAL A 146 3.08 7.95 -17.36
N ALA A 147 3.36 8.98 -18.18
CA ALA A 147 3.78 8.81 -19.57
C ALA A 147 5.09 8.02 -19.68
N ARG A 148 6.05 8.25 -18.77
CA ARG A 148 7.33 7.53 -18.74
C ARG A 148 7.18 6.04 -18.44
N TYR A 149 6.31 5.66 -17.50
CA TYR A 149 6.18 4.26 -17.03
C TYR A 149 4.96 3.51 -17.58
N GLY A 150 4.07 4.18 -18.32
CA GLY A 150 2.94 3.54 -19.00
C GLY A 150 1.78 3.13 -18.08
N GLY A 151 1.58 3.84 -16.96
CA GLY A 151 0.45 3.58 -16.06
C GLY A 151 -0.90 3.83 -16.74
N LYS A 152 -1.64 2.77 -17.05
CA LYS A 152 -2.98 2.88 -17.65
C LYS A 152 -4.05 2.86 -16.56
N LYS A 153 -5.17 3.55 -16.76
CA LYS A 153 -6.34 3.40 -15.88
C LYS A 153 -7.13 2.17 -16.26
N HIS A 154 -7.28 1.23 -15.33
CA HIS A 154 -8.12 0.06 -15.52
C HIS A 154 -9.50 0.28 -14.91
N LYS A 155 -10.55 -0.18 -15.60
CA LYS A 155 -11.90 -0.17 -15.02
C LYS A 155 -11.92 -1.11 -13.82
N TYR A 156 -12.39 -0.60 -12.68
CA TYR A 156 -12.58 -1.43 -11.51
C TYR A 156 -13.71 -2.43 -11.74
N VAL A 157 -13.44 -3.69 -11.43
CA VAL A 157 -14.44 -4.76 -11.43
C VAL A 157 -14.47 -5.33 -10.01
N PRO A 158 -15.62 -5.24 -9.30
CA PRO A 158 -15.75 -5.79 -7.97
C PRO A 158 -15.46 -7.31 -7.97
N PRO A 159 -14.83 -7.84 -6.91
CA PRO A 159 -14.72 -9.29 -6.73
C PRO A 159 -16.12 -9.94 -6.76
N LYS A 160 -16.25 -11.10 -7.40
CA LYS A 160 -17.45 -11.92 -7.29
C LYS A 160 -17.54 -12.46 -5.86
N GLU A 161 -18.69 -12.29 -5.21
CA GLU A 161 -18.97 -12.77 -3.85
C GLU A 161 -18.90 -14.30 -3.75
#